data_AF-A0A3M1EAK1-F1
#
_entry.id   AF-A0A3M1EAK1-F1
#
_cell.length_a   1.000
_cell.length_b   1.000
_cell.length_c   1.000
_cell.angle_alpha   90.00
_cell.angle_beta   90.00
_cell.angle_gamma   90.00
#
_symmetry.space_group_name_H-M   'P 1'
#
loop_
_entity.id
_entity.type
_entity.pdbx_description
1 polymer ?
#
loop_
_entity_poly.entity_id
_entity_poly.type
_entity_poly.pdbx_seq_one_letter_code
_entity_poly.pdbx_strand_id
1 'polypeptide(L)'
;MSIHIPDLLGEETEYLLYHECKTVPKDMLHLPGPDFVDRVVAPSDRNVQVMRSLQTLFDHGRLGGTGYVSILPVDQGIEHSAGASFAPNPIYFDPENIVKLAIEGGC
;
A
#
# COMPACT_ATOMS: atom_id res chain seq x y z
N MET A 1 -21.28 -4.10 13.98
CA MET A 1 -22.28 -4.00 12.90
C MET A 1 -21.56 -4.38 11.62
N SER A 2 -21.93 -5.50 10.98
CA SER A 2 -21.27 -5.92 9.74
C SER A 2 -21.82 -5.11 8.58
N ILE A 3 -20.95 -4.41 7.85
CA ILE A 3 -21.31 -3.65 6.65
C ILE A 3 -21.45 -4.63 5.49
N HIS A 4 -22.60 -4.63 4.80
CA HIS A 4 -22.78 -5.37 3.56
C HIS A 4 -22.36 -4.47 2.39
N ILE A 5 -21.17 -4.71 1.84
CA ILE A 5 -20.54 -3.84 0.82
C ILE A 5 -21.44 -3.64 -0.41
N PRO A 6 -22.12 -4.67 -0.97
CA PRO A 6 -23.04 -4.47 -2.09
C PRO A 6 -24.15 -3.44 -1.83
N ASP A 7 -24.69 -3.37 -0.61
CA ASP A 7 -25.78 -2.44 -0.30
C ASP A 7 -25.30 -0.98 -0.31
N LEU A 8 -24.02 -0.75 -0.04
CA LEU A 8 -23.41 0.58 -0.10
C LEU A 8 -23.10 1.01 -1.54
N LEU A 9 -22.77 0.07 -2.43
CA LEU A 9 -22.38 0.34 -3.81
C LEU A 9 -23.59 0.37 -4.75
N GLY A 10 -24.70 -0.26 -4.38
CA GLY A 10 -25.95 -0.22 -5.14
C GLY A 10 -25.74 -0.69 -6.58
N GLU A 11 -26.08 0.16 -7.54
CA GLU A 11 -25.99 -0.13 -8.97
C GLU A 11 -24.54 -0.35 -9.46
N GLU A 12 -23.53 0.18 -8.75
CA GLU A 12 -22.11 0.03 -9.13
C GLU A 12 -21.51 -1.31 -8.70
N THR A 13 -22.23 -2.10 -7.89
CA THR A 13 -21.75 -3.36 -7.29
C THR A 13 -21.17 -4.30 -8.35
N GLU A 14 -21.94 -4.55 -9.42
CA GLU A 14 -21.54 -5.47 -10.49
C GLU A 14 -20.23 -5.05 -11.15
N TYR A 15 -20.08 -3.75 -11.40
CA TYR A 15 -18.91 -3.20 -12.06
C TYR A 15 -17.67 -3.21 -11.16
N LEU A 16 -17.82 -2.83 -9.89
CA LEU A 16 -16.68 -2.63 -8.97
C LEU A 16 -16.20 -3.92 -8.30
N LEU A 17 -17.09 -4.88 -8.01
CA LEU A 17 -16.73 -6.06 -7.21
C LEU A 17 -16.54 -7.33 -8.05
N TYR A 18 -17.20 -7.44 -9.20
CA TYR A 18 -17.27 -8.70 -9.95
C TYR A 18 -16.54 -8.66 -11.30
N HIS A 19 -15.73 -7.63 -11.56
CA HIS A 19 -14.86 -7.61 -12.73
C HIS A 19 -13.83 -8.75 -12.69
N GLU A 20 -13.81 -9.58 -13.72
CA GLU A 20 -12.77 -10.57 -13.97
C GLU A 20 -11.95 -10.20 -15.21
N CYS A 21 -10.64 -10.07 -15.04
CA CYS A 21 -9.71 -9.79 -16.14
C CYS A 21 -9.60 -11.02 -17.06
N LYS A 22 -9.93 -10.86 -18.35
CA LYS A 22 -9.86 -11.94 -19.36
C LYS A 22 -8.62 -11.87 -20.25
N THR A 23 -7.76 -10.87 -20.07
CA THR A 23 -6.62 -10.61 -20.96
C THR A 23 -5.30 -11.13 -20.41
N VAL A 24 -5.07 -11.04 -19.10
CA VAL A 24 -3.86 -11.52 -18.43
C VAL A 24 -4.25 -12.58 -17.40
N PRO A 25 -3.89 -13.86 -17.63
CA PRO A 25 -4.13 -14.94 -16.68
C PRO A 25 -3.46 -14.70 -15.32
N LYS A 26 -4.13 -15.08 -14.24
CA LYS A 26 -3.65 -14.89 -12.86
C LYS A 26 -2.36 -15.67 -12.56
N ASP A 27 -2.15 -16.81 -13.22
CA ASP A 27 -0.97 -17.67 -13.10
C ASP A 27 0.30 -17.04 -13.70
N MET A 28 0.17 -15.99 -14.52
CA MET A 28 1.31 -15.19 -14.97
C MET A 28 1.84 -14.21 -13.93
N LEU A 29 1.18 -14.08 -12.77
CA LEU A 29 1.50 -13.09 -11.75
C LEU A 29 2.11 -13.73 -10.49
N HIS A 30 3.17 -13.11 -9.97
CA HIS A 30 3.63 -13.36 -8.62
C HIS A 30 2.80 -12.54 -7.64
N LEU A 31 1.77 -13.15 -7.08
CA LEU A 31 0.88 -12.45 -6.16
C LEU A 31 1.51 -12.30 -4.77
N PRO A 32 1.28 -11.14 -4.12
CA PRO A 32 1.51 -10.95 -2.69
C PRO A 32 0.95 -12.08 -1.84
N GLY A 33 1.68 -12.45 -0.80
CA GLY A 33 1.25 -13.38 0.21
C GLY A 33 2.21 -13.35 1.41
N PRO A 34 1.85 -13.99 2.54
CA PRO A 34 2.72 -14.07 3.71
C PRO A 34 4.10 -14.67 3.42
N ASP A 35 4.22 -15.45 2.36
CA ASP A 35 5.43 -16.12 1.90
C ASP A 35 6.17 -15.38 0.77
N PHE A 36 5.77 -14.13 0.43
CA PHE A 36 6.23 -13.46 -0.80
C PHE A 36 7.75 -13.29 -0.86
N VAL A 37 8.39 -12.94 0.27
CA VAL A 37 9.84 -12.76 0.32
C VAL A 37 10.56 -14.08 0.04
N ASP A 38 10.12 -15.18 0.63
CA ASP A 38 10.71 -16.52 0.42
C ASP A 38 10.42 -17.06 -0.99
N ARG A 39 9.17 -16.98 -1.43
CA ARG A 39 8.69 -17.57 -2.69
C ARG A 39 9.15 -16.80 -3.93
N VAL A 40 9.24 -15.47 -3.86
CA VAL A 40 9.45 -14.60 -5.03
C VAL A 40 10.78 -13.86 -4.99
N VAL A 41 11.19 -13.36 -3.82
CA VAL A 41 12.37 -12.49 -3.71
C VAL A 41 13.65 -13.29 -3.48
N ALA A 42 13.61 -14.30 -2.61
CA ALA A 42 14.78 -15.10 -2.21
C ALA A 42 15.51 -15.82 -3.35
N PRO A 43 14.85 -16.25 -4.46
CA PRO A 43 15.56 -16.81 -5.61
C PRO A 43 16.43 -15.81 -6.40
N SER A 44 16.38 -14.51 -6.08
CA SER A 44 17.20 -13.50 -6.76
C SER A 44 18.64 -13.41 -6.24
N ASP A 45 19.47 -12.57 -6.86
CA ASP A 45 20.86 -12.31 -6.45
C ASP A 45 20.99 -11.30 -5.29
N ARG A 46 19.87 -10.92 -4.67
CA ARG A 46 19.84 -9.97 -3.56
C ARG A 46 20.59 -10.52 -2.36
N ASN A 47 21.42 -9.66 -1.76
CA ASN A 47 22.16 -10.03 -0.56
C ASN A 47 21.25 -10.14 0.68
N VAL A 48 21.77 -10.75 1.74
CA VAL A 48 21.06 -10.98 3.00
C VAL A 48 20.53 -9.68 3.63
N GLN A 49 21.26 -8.57 3.49
CA GLN A 49 20.82 -7.28 4.05
C GLN A 49 19.56 -6.76 3.33
N VAL A 50 19.50 -6.87 2.00
CA VAL A 50 18.32 -6.50 1.21
C VAL A 50 17.16 -7.42 1.57
N MET A 51 17.39 -8.74 1.68
CA MET A 51 16.35 -9.69 2.08
C MET A 51 15.75 -9.34 3.45
N ARG A 52 16.61 -9.02 4.43
CA ARG A 52 16.16 -8.58 5.76
C ARG A 52 15.36 -7.29 5.70
N SER A 53 15.81 -6.29 4.96
CA SER A 53 15.09 -5.02 4.82
C SER A 53 13.71 -5.20 4.17
N LEU A 54 13.62 -6.06 3.15
CA LEU A 54 12.35 -6.38 2.52
C LEU A 54 11.42 -7.11 3.49
N GLN A 55 11.91 -8.11 4.22
CA GLN A 55 11.11 -8.79 5.25
C GLN A 55 10.57 -7.81 6.29
N THR A 56 11.43 -6.92 6.81
CA THR A 56 11.00 -5.87 7.74
C THR A 56 9.91 -4.98 7.14
N LEU A 57 10.02 -4.61 5.86
CA LEU A 57 9.02 -3.78 5.20
C LEU A 57 7.67 -4.51 5.03
N PHE A 58 7.69 -5.78 4.61
CA PHE A 58 6.47 -6.58 4.41
C PHE A 58 5.80 -7.02 5.72
N ASP A 59 6.53 -7.04 6.84
CA ASP A 59 6.02 -7.41 8.16
C ASP A 59 5.59 -6.21 9.02
N HIS A 60 5.79 -4.98 8.54
CA HIS A 60 5.46 -3.78 9.29
C HIS A 60 4.05 -3.24 8.98
N GLY A 61 3.52 -2.50 9.95
CA GLY A 61 2.28 -1.75 9.79
C GLY A 61 1.02 -2.60 9.69
N ARG A 62 -0.08 -1.99 9.25
CA ARG A 62 -1.41 -2.64 9.21
C ARG A 62 -1.51 -3.83 8.25
N LEU A 63 -0.65 -3.86 7.22
CA LEU A 63 -0.62 -4.94 6.23
C LEU A 63 0.49 -5.96 6.50
N GLY A 64 1.16 -5.85 7.65
CA GLY A 64 2.25 -6.75 8.05
C GLY A 64 1.89 -8.23 7.89
N GLY A 65 2.76 -8.99 7.23
CA GLY A 65 2.60 -10.42 7.03
C GLY A 65 1.55 -10.82 6.00
N THR A 66 0.88 -9.87 5.33
CA THR A 66 -0.05 -10.18 4.23
C THR A 66 0.65 -10.33 2.88
N GLY A 67 1.90 -9.88 2.79
CA GLY A 67 2.65 -9.72 1.53
C GLY A 67 2.32 -8.43 0.77
N TYR A 68 1.37 -7.62 1.24
CA TYR A 68 1.11 -6.28 0.73
C TYR A 68 1.88 -5.24 1.55
N VAL A 69 2.28 -4.14 0.89
CA VAL A 69 2.93 -3.00 1.54
C VAL A 69 2.06 -1.77 1.36
N SER A 70 1.84 -1.03 2.45
CA SER A 70 1.24 0.31 2.40
C SER A 70 2.36 1.34 2.49
N ILE A 71 2.38 2.29 1.55
CA ILE A 71 3.37 3.36 1.52
C ILE A 71 2.62 4.69 1.57
N LEU A 72 3.00 5.55 2.52
CA LEU A 72 2.58 6.94 2.55
C LEU A 72 3.64 7.79 1.83
N PRO A 73 3.39 8.26 0.59
CA PRO A 73 4.33 9.14 -0.11
C PRO A 73 4.34 10.53 0.54
N VAL A 74 5.54 11.03 0.85
CA VAL A 74 5.75 12.31 1.58
C VAL A 74 6.67 13.29 0.85
N ASP A 75 7.01 12.99 -0.40
CA ASP A 75 7.90 13.74 -1.28
C ASP A 75 7.22 14.90 -2.03
N GLN A 76 5.89 14.98 -1.98
CA GLN A 76 5.07 15.99 -2.66
C GLN A 76 5.56 17.45 -2.47
N GLY A 77 6.01 17.80 -1.26
CA GLY A 77 6.46 19.16 -0.96
C GLY A 77 7.71 19.59 -1.75
N ILE A 78 8.53 18.64 -2.20
CA ILE A 78 9.67 18.89 -3.08
C ILE A 78 9.22 18.90 -4.54
N GLU A 79 8.37 17.95 -4.94
CA GLU A 79 7.94 17.80 -6.34
C GLU A 79 7.10 18.98 -6.84
N HIS A 80 6.18 19.49 -6.00
CA HIS A 80 5.20 20.49 -6.41
C HIS A 80 5.28 21.79 -5.60
N SER A 81 6.29 21.94 -4.73
CA SER A 81 6.42 22.97 -3.70
C SER A 81 5.38 22.86 -2.57
N ALA A 82 5.80 23.23 -1.37
CA ALA A 82 4.93 23.24 -0.18
C ALA A 82 3.63 24.05 -0.40
N GLY A 83 3.69 25.13 -1.17
CA GLY A 83 2.53 25.97 -1.47
C GLY A 83 1.44 25.23 -2.26
N ALA A 84 1.82 24.44 -3.27
CA ALA A 84 0.83 23.67 -4.03
C ALA A 84 0.35 22.43 -3.27
N SER A 85 1.26 21.77 -2.54
CA SER A 85 0.96 20.50 -1.84
C SER A 85 0.11 20.70 -0.59
N PHE A 86 0.31 21.78 0.17
CA PHE A 86 -0.28 21.94 1.51
C PHE A 86 -1.27 23.11 1.63
N ALA A 87 -1.44 23.94 0.60
CA ALA A 87 -2.50 24.96 0.62
C ALA A 87 -3.92 24.41 0.87
N PRO A 88 -4.32 23.23 0.34
CA PRO A 88 -5.65 22.67 0.63
C PRO A 88 -5.85 22.31 2.11
N ASN A 89 -4.78 21.93 2.81
CA ASN A 89 -4.82 21.66 4.25
C ASN A 89 -3.56 22.21 4.94
N PRO A 90 -3.61 23.48 5.42
CA PRO A 90 -2.43 24.18 5.91
C PRO A 90 -1.73 23.56 7.13
N ILE A 91 -2.35 22.63 7.85
CA ILE A 91 -1.69 21.95 8.98
C ILE A 91 -0.44 21.19 8.52
N TYR A 92 -0.41 20.74 7.27
CA TYR A 92 0.70 19.95 6.72
C TYR A 92 1.88 20.79 6.23
N PHE A 93 1.82 22.14 6.33
CA PHE A 93 3.05 22.95 6.26
C PHE A 93 4.00 22.63 7.42
N ASP A 94 3.47 22.16 8.56
CA ASP A 94 4.27 21.56 9.62
C ASP A 94 4.49 20.06 9.34
N PRO A 95 5.72 19.62 9.01
CA PRO A 95 6.00 18.23 8.67
C PRO A 95 5.73 17.25 9.84
N GLU A 96 5.64 17.72 11.09
CA GLU A 96 5.28 16.85 12.23
C GLU A 96 3.91 16.19 12.02
N ASN A 97 2.97 16.88 11.37
CA ASN A 97 1.63 16.34 11.11
C ASN A 97 1.64 15.21 10.08
N ILE A 98 2.63 15.16 9.19
CA ILE A 98 2.83 14.03 8.27
C ILE A 98 3.28 12.79 9.05
N VAL A 99 4.19 12.96 10.02
CA VAL A 99 4.66 11.86 10.89
C VAL A 99 3.51 11.32 11.75
N LYS A 100 2.69 12.22 12.33
CA LYS A 100 1.50 11.84 13.11
C LYS A 100 0.53 11.03 12.25
N LEU A 101 0.27 11.48 11.01
CA LEU A 101 -0.57 10.76 10.06
C LEU A 101 -0.02 9.36 9.74
N ALA A 102 1.30 9.22 9.55
CA ALA A 102 1.93 7.92 9.30
C ALA A 102 1.70 6.96 10.48
N ILE A 103 1.93 7.42 11.71
CA ILE A 103 1.73 6.62 12.93
C ILE A 103 0.26 6.24 13.09
N GLU A 104 -0.67 7.19 12.92
CA GLU A 104 -2.11 6.92 12.98
C GLU A 104 -2.55 5.93 11.90
N GLY A 105 -1.99 6.06 10.69
CA GLY A 105 -2.17 5.14 9.56
C GLY A 105 -1.57 3.76 9.77
N GLY A 106 -0.77 3.56 10.82
CA GLY A 106 -0.03 2.33 11.08
C GLY A 106 0.96 2.00 9.97
N CYS A 107 1.65 3.04 9.48
CA CYS A 107 2.81 2.95 8.59
C CYS A 107 4.12 2.91 9.39
#